data_AF-A0A3L7LRL6-F1
#
_entry.id   AF-A0A3L7LRL6-F1
#
_cell.length_a   1.000
_cell.length_b   1.000
_cell.length_c   1.000
_cell.angle_alpha   90.00
_cell.angle_beta   90.00
_cell.angle_gamma   90.00
#
_symmetry.space_group_name_H-M   'P 1'
#
loop_
_entity.id
_entity.type
_entity.pdbx_description
1 polymer ?
#
loop_
_entity_poly.entity_id
_entity_poly.type
_entity_poly.pdbx_seq_one_letter_code
_entity_poly.pdbx_strand_id
1 'polypeptide(L)'
;STDDTVDHPVSLYAATKKANELMAHTYAHLYQLPTTGLRFFNVYGPWGRPDMALFKFTRAMLNGERIDVYNGGEMLRDFTYIDDIVEAIVRLQDVIPAPDAGWTVETGSPAASSAPYSVYNIGNSQPVKLMVYIEALEDALGIQAEKNLLPMQPGDVLETSADTQALYRAIAFKPQTPVTEGVKRFVKWYRDYYQR
;
A
#
# COMPACT_ATOMS: atom_id res chain seq x y z
N SER A 1 7.85 5.26 10.03
CA SER A 1 8.94 5.49 9.06
C SER A 1 9.46 4.16 8.51
N THR A 2 10.22 4.15 7.40
CA THR A 2 11.07 2.99 7.04
C THR A 2 12.19 2.74 8.04
N ASP A 3 12.54 3.77 8.81
CA ASP A 3 13.60 3.74 9.82
C ASP A 3 13.18 3.09 11.14
N ASP A 4 11.88 2.84 11.32
CA ASP A 4 11.36 2.19 12.52
C ASP A 4 11.79 0.72 12.57
N THR A 5 11.94 0.19 13.79
CA THR A 5 12.26 -1.22 13.98
C THR A 5 11.09 -2.09 13.50
N VAL A 6 11.43 -3.20 12.88
CA VAL A 6 10.47 -4.15 12.26
C VAL A 6 10.65 -5.57 12.82
N ASP A 7 11.12 -5.64 14.08
CA ASP A 7 11.55 -6.88 14.74
C ASP A 7 10.42 -7.62 15.45
N HIS A 8 9.21 -7.06 15.47
CA HIS A 8 8.03 -7.63 16.14
C HIS A 8 6.85 -7.83 15.17
N PRO A 9 7.00 -8.67 14.12
CA PRO A 9 5.89 -8.95 13.21
C PRO A 9 4.78 -9.72 13.91
N VAL A 10 3.54 -9.25 13.76
CA VAL A 10 2.34 -9.89 14.34
C VAL A 10 1.72 -10.98 13.44
N SER A 11 2.31 -11.25 12.28
CA SER A 11 1.86 -12.29 11.35
C SER A 11 3.03 -13.02 10.69
N LEU A 12 2.82 -14.28 10.33
CA LEU A 12 3.80 -15.06 9.56
C LEU A 12 4.12 -14.39 8.22
N TYR A 13 3.11 -13.81 7.56
CA TYR A 13 3.30 -13.03 6.33
C TYR A 13 4.32 -11.90 6.56
N ALA A 14 4.14 -11.07 7.59
CA ALA A 14 5.07 -9.99 7.91
C ALA A 14 6.49 -10.50 8.22
N ALA A 15 6.60 -11.60 8.97
CA ALA A 15 7.90 -12.23 9.26
C ALA A 15 8.63 -12.67 7.97
N THR A 16 7.92 -13.30 7.03
CA THR A 16 8.52 -13.72 5.75
C THR A 16 8.92 -12.53 4.88
N LYS A 17 8.18 -11.42 4.92
CA LYS A 17 8.56 -10.20 4.22
C LYS A 17 9.80 -9.54 4.83
N LYS A 18 9.91 -9.53 6.16
CA LYS A 18 11.14 -9.07 6.81
C LYS A 18 12.33 -9.97 6.49
N ALA A 19 12.13 -11.29 6.44
CA ALA A 19 13.18 -12.22 6.04
C ALA A 19 13.71 -11.91 4.62
N ASN A 20 12.84 -11.50 3.68
CA ASN A 20 13.29 -11.07 2.34
C ASN A 20 14.21 -9.85 2.38
N GLU A 21 13.94 -8.87 3.25
CA GLU A 21 14.83 -7.70 3.41
C GLU A 21 16.22 -8.13 3.91
N LEU A 22 16.28 -9.01 4.91
CA LEU A 22 17.53 -9.53 5.46
C LEU A 22 18.30 -10.34 4.41
N MET A 23 17.61 -11.22 3.67
CA MET A 23 18.22 -11.98 2.58
C MET A 23 18.77 -11.04 1.50
N ALA A 24 18.01 -10.03 1.07
CA ALA A 24 18.46 -9.04 0.09
C ALA A 24 19.72 -8.29 0.56
N HIS A 25 19.72 -7.84 1.81
CA HIS A 25 20.89 -7.19 2.42
C HIS A 25 22.14 -8.08 2.37
N THR A 26 22.02 -9.35 2.80
CA THR A 26 23.17 -10.28 2.76
C THR A 26 23.71 -10.50 1.36
N TYR A 27 22.84 -10.60 0.35
CA TYR A 27 23.28 -10.73 -1.04
C TYR A 27 23.94 -9.44 -1.56
N ALA A 28 23.38 -8.27 -1.22
CA ALA A 28 23.97 -6.99 -1.58
C ALA A 28 25.37 -6.82 -0.94
N HIS A 29 25.52 -7.21 0.32
CA HIS A 29 26.80 -7.12 1.04
C HIS A 29 27.86 -8.07 0.47
N LEU A 30 27.51 -9.35 0.30
CA LEU A 30 28.47 -10.38 -0.13
C LEU A 30 28.82 -10.30 -1.62
N TYR A 31 27.85 -9.96 -2.47
CA TYR A 31 27.97 -10.07 -3.93
C TYR A 31 27.85 -8.74 -4.65
N GLN A 32 27.68 -7.62 -3.93
CA GLN A 32 27.51 -6.28 -4.50
C GLN A 32 26.34 -6.21 -5.49
N LEU A 33 25.33 -7.07 -5.30
CA LEU A 33 24.09 -7.05 -6.08
C LEU A 33 23.23 -5.87 -5.60
N PRO A 34 22.94 -4.85 -6.42
CA PRO A 34 22.08 -3.75 -5.99
C PRO A 34 20.65 -4.24 -5.76
N THR A 35 20.10 -3.95 -4.58
CA THR A 35 18.75 -4.40 -4.21
C THR A 35 17.92 -3.26 -3.64
N THR A 36 16.70 -3.11 -4.17
CA THR A 36 15.71 -2.17 -3.66
C THR A 36 14.47 -2.92 -3.19
N GLY A 37 14.17 -2.83 -1.89
CA GLY A 37 12.95 -3.36 -1.30
C GLY A 37 11.83 -2.31 -1.27
N LEU A 38 10.60 -2.72 -1.59
CA LEU A 38 9.41 -1.87 -1.50
C LEU A 38 8.43 -2.43 -0.47
N ARG A 39 8.15 -1.64 0.58
CA ARG A 39 7.10 -1.93 1.57
C ARG A 39 5.78 -1.33 1.09
N PHE A 40 4.95 -2.17 0.49
CA PHE A 40 3.65 -1.78 -0.04
C PHE A 40 2.63 -1.56 1.08
N PHE A 41 1.88 -0.47 0.95
CA PHE A 41 0.61 -0.25 1.64
C PHE A 41 -0.55 -0.74 0.76
N ASN A 42 -1.79 -0.43 1.13
CA ASN A 42 -2.93 -0.97 0.40
C ASN A 42 -2.98 -0.40 -1.03
N VAL A 43 -3.06 -1.28 -2.03
CA VAL A 43 -3.16 -0.90 -3.44
C VAL A 43 -4.56 -1.23 -3.94
N TYR A 44 -5.12 -0.37 -4.79
CA TYR A 44 -6.40 -0.61 -5.44
C TYR A 44 -6.45 -0.14 -6.89
N GLY A 45 -7.41 -0.64 -7.65
CA GLY A 45 -7.63 -0.26 -9.04
C GLY A 45 -8.10 -1.43 -9.88
N PRO A 46 -8.25 -1.22 -11.20
CA PRO A 46 -8.53 -2.28 -12.17
C PRO A 46 -7.63 -3.50 -11.97
N TRP A 47 -8.17 -4.70 -12.19
CA TRP A 47 -7.46 -5.98 -11.99
C TRP A 47 -7.02 -6.26 -10.55
N GLY A 48 -7.55 -5.50 -9.59
CA GLY A 48 -7.33 -5.71 -8.17
C GLY A 48 -7.83 -7.08 -7.69
N ARG A 49 -7.31 -7.53 -6.55
CA ARG A 49 -7.62 -8.87 -6.04
C ARG A 49 -9.04 -8.94 -5.43
N PRO A 50 -9.80 -10.04 -5.66
CA PRO A 50 -11.16 -10.19 -5.14
C PRO A 50 -11.30 -10.22 -3.62
N ASP A 51 -10.20 -10.44 -2.89
CA ASP A 51 -10.17 -10.50 -1.43
C ASP A 51 -10.04 -9.11 -0.75
N MET A 52 -9.80 -8.05 -1.52
CA MET A 52 -9.56 -6.70 -1.02
C MET A 52 -10.82 -5.82 -0.97
N ALA A 53 -10.79 -4.79 -0.12
CA ALA A 53 -11.97 -4.04 0.34
C ALA A 53 -12.87 -3.52 -0.79
N LEU A 54 -12.36 -2.70 -1.72
CA LEU A 54 -13.16 -2.12 -2.81
C LEU A 54 -13.84 -3.18 -3.68
N PHE A 55 -13.15 -4.29 -3.92
CA PHE A 55 -13.69 -5.41 -4.67
C PHE A 55 -14.81 -6.10 -3.91
N LYS A 56 -14.59 -6.43 -2.63
CA LYS A 56 -15.60 -7.03 -1.76
C LYS A 56 -16.85 -6.16 -1.66
N PHE A 57 -16.68 -4.85 -1.46
CA PHE A 57 -17.79 -3.91 -1.38
C PHE A 57 -18.57 -3.81 -2.69
N THR A 58 -17.88 -3.69 -3.83
CA THR A 58 -18.53 -3.63 -5.15
C THR A 58 -19.35 -4.88 -5.42
N ARG A 59 -18.78 -6.07 -5.13
CA ARG A 59 -19.49 -7.34 -5.29
C ARG A 59 -20.74 -7.40 -4.40
N ALA A 60 -20.60 -7.06 -3.12
CA ALA A 60 -21.72 -7.08 -2.18
C ALA A 60 -22.83 -6.12 -2.61
N MET A 61 -22.49 -4.87 -2.93
CA MET A 61 -23.44 -3.85 -3.38
C MET A 61 -24.20 -4.28 -4.65
N LEU A 62 -23.50 -4.83 -5.65
CA LEU A 62 -24.13 -5.33 -6.88
C LEU A 62 -25.01 -6.57 -6.67
N ASN A 63 -24.82 -7.30 -5.57
CA ASN A 63 -25.65 -8.44 -5.19
C ASN A 63 -26.80 -8.06 -4.24
N GLY A 64 -26.91 -6.79 -3.84
CA GLY A 64 -27.85 -6.38 -2.78
C GLY A 64 -27.49 -6.95 -1.40
N GLU A 65 -26.22 -7.28 -1.19
CA GLU A 65 -25.68 -7.75 0.09
C GLU A 65 -25.15 -6.57 0.92
N ARG A 66 -25.16 -6.72 2.24
CA ARG A 66 -24.61 -5.72 3.16
C ARG A 66 -23.09 -5.75 3.17
N ILE A 67 -22.47 -4.58 3.33
CA ILE A 67 -21.03 -4.45 3.54
C ILE A 67 -20.71 -4.34 5.03
N ASP A 68 -19.69 -5.05 5.47
CA ASP A 68 -19.18 -4.96 6.84
C ASP A 68 -18.21 -3.77 6.94
N VAL A 69 -18.52 -2.84 7.84
CA VAL A 69 -17.74 -1.62 8.09
C VAL A 69 -17.31 -1.62 9.55
N TYR A 70 -16.05 -1.97 9.80
CA TYR A 70 -15.49 -2.01 11.15
C TYR A 70 -15.19 -0.61 11.69
N ASN A 71 -15.10 -0.50 13.01
CA ASN A 71 -14.84 0.74 13.75
C ASN A 71 -15.79 1.89 13.37
N GLY A 72 -17.05 1.57 13.04
CA GLY A 72 -18.04 2.56 12.63
C GLY A 72 -17.70 3.37 11.38
N GLY A 73 -16.74 2.93 10.56
CA GLY A 73 -16.30 3.64 9.35
C GLY A 73 -15.23 4.71 9.57
N GLU A 74 -14.80 4.91 10.83
CA GLU A 74 -13.79 5.91 11.21
C GLU A 74 -12.35 5.45 10.95
N MET A 75 -12.18 4.27 10.35
CA MET A 75 -10.87 3.77 9.95
C MET A 75 -10.25 4.61 8.84
N LEU A 76 -9.04 5.09 9.08
CA LEU A 76 -8.21 5.76 8.10
C LEU A 76 -7.41 4.71 7.31
N ARG A 77 -7.48 4.80 5.98
CA ARG A 77 -6.81 3.88 5.07
C ARG A 77 -5.97 4.65 4.07
N ASP A 78 -4.71 4.24 3.97
CA ASP A 78 -3.80 4.65 2.91
C ASP A 78 -3.97 3.65 1.75
N PHE A 79 -4.92 3.95 0.86
CA PHE A 79 -5.01 3.26 -0.43
C PHE A 79 -4.30 4.08 -1.50
N THR A 80 -3.46 3.41 -2.27
CA THR A 80 -2.76 3.99 -3.42
C THR A 80 -3.30 3.38 -4.70
N TYR A 81 -3.62 4.22 -5.68
CA TYR A 81 -4.14 3.76 -6.96
C TYR A 81 -3.05 3.03 -7.74
N ILE A 82 -3.43 1.99 -8.50
CA ILE A 82 -2.48 1.09 -9.17
C ILE A 82 -1.55 1.82 -10.15
N ASP A 83 -2.04 2.82 -10.88
CA ASP A 83 -1.20 3.56 -11.84
C ASP A 83 -0.12 4.39 -11.12
N ASP A 84 -0.44 4.95 -9.95
CA ASP A 84 0.54 5.68 -9.13
C ASP A 84 1.62 4.74 -8.58
N ILE A 85 1.25 3.51 -8.22
CA ILE A 85 2.20 2.46 -7.82
C ILE A 85 3.11 2.08 -8.98
N VAL A 86 2.55 1.85 -10.16
CA VAL A 86 3.30 1.48 -11.36
C VAL A 86 4.29 2.57 -11.73
N GLU A 87 3.87 3.83 -11.75
CA GLU A 87 4.73 4.98 -12.05
C GLU A 87 5.91 5.06 -11.07
N ALA A 88 5.66 4.87 -9.76
CA ALA A 88 6.72 4.88 -8.77
C ALA A 88 7.72 3.73 -8.98
N ILE A 89 7.26 2.52 -9.30
CA ILE A 89 8.12 1.37 -9.59
C ILE A 89 8.98 1.61 -10.84
N VAL A 90 8.36 2.12 -11.93
CA VAL A 90 9.06 2.39 -13.19
C VAL A 90 10.16 3.43 -12.99
N ARG A 91 9.90 4.52 -12.27
CA ARG A 91 10.94 5.51 -11.96
C ARG A 91 12.05 4.95 -11.08
N LEU A 92 11.69 4.13 -10.10
CA LEU A 92 12.67 3.58 -9.15
C LEU A 92 13.59 2.54 -9.79
N GLN A 93 13.17 1.92 -10.90
CA GLN A 93 14.00 0.99 -11.66
C GLN A 93 15.35 1.59 -12.08
N ASP A 94 15.37 2.90 -12.38
CA ASP A 94 16.59 3.62 -12.80
C ASP A 94 17.40 4.17 -11.61
N VAL A 95 16.88 4.05 -10.38
CA VAL A 95 17.56 4.46 -9.14
C VAL A 95 18.28 3.25 -8.55
N ILE A 96 19.50 2.99 -9.04
CA ILE A 96 20.33 1.86 -8.62
C ILE A 96 21.04 2.21 -7.29
N PRO A 97 20.82 1.47 -6.19
CA PRO A 97 21.55 1.68 -4.94
C PRO A 97 23.06 1.53 -5.14
N ALA A 98 23.82 2.43 -4.51
CA ALA A 98 25.28 2.40 -4.52
C ALA A 98 25.83 2.06 -3.12
N PRO A 99 27.03 1.47 -3.02
CA PRO A 99 27.70 1.29 -1.73
C PRO A 99 27.98 2.64 -1.06
N ASP A 100 27.86 2.68 0.26
CA ASP A 100 28.14 3.87 1.09
C ASP A 100 29.14 3.54 2.21
N ALA A 101 30.40 3.89 2.00
CA ALA A 101 31.45 3.65 2.99
C ALA A 101 31.30 4.48 4.28
N GLY A 102 30.48 5.55 4.24
CA GLY A 102 30.19 6.39 5.41
C GLY A 102 29.08 5.83 6.29
N TRP A 103 28.32 4.83 5.82
CA TRP A 103 27.22 4.26 6.58
C TRP A 103 27.70 3.39 7.73
N THR A 104 27.13 3.58 8.93
CA THR A 104 27.33 2.70 10.08
C THR A 104 25.99 2.31 10.71
N VAL A 105 25.96 1.21 11.46
CA VAL A 105 24.74 0.74 12.12
C VAL A 105 24.23 1.75 13.16
N GLU A 106 25.14 2.46 13.84
CA GLU A 106 24.83 3.40 14.92
C GLU A 106 24.21 4.71 14.41
N THR A 107 24.46 5.07 13.15
CA THR A 107 24.01 6.33 12.54
C THR A 107 23.05 6.14 11.38
N GLY A 108 22.96 4.91 10.87
CA GLY A 108 22.09 4.53 9.76
C GLY A 108 20.70 4.08 10.19
N SER A 109 20.00 3.41 9.27
CA SER A 109 18.69 2.81 9.53
C SER A 109 18.57 1.41 8.91
N PRO A 110 17.59 0.60 9.32
CA PRO A 110 17.34 -0.73 8.75
C PRO A 110 17.01 -0.71 7.24
N ALA A 111 16.78 0.46 6.67
CA ALA A 111 16.41 0.67 5.28
C ALA A 111 17.59 1.05 4.37
N ALA A 112 18.80 1.20 4.91
CA ALA A 112 20.01 1.51 4.18
C ALA A 112 21.18 0.65 4.67
N SER A 113 22.29 0.63 3.93
CA SER A 113 23.50 -0.07 4.33
C SER A 113 24.74 0.53 3.67
N SER A 114 25.93 0.10 4.12
CA SER A 114 27.16 0.30 3.36
C SER A 114 27.22 -0.52 2.08
N ALA A 115 26.43 -1.60 1.98
CA ALA A 115 26.16 -2.34 0.76
C ALA A 115 25.15 -1.59 -0.15
N PRO A 116 25.07 -1.89 -1.46
CA PRO A 116 24.09 -1.30 -2.37
C PRO A 116 22.67 -1.83 -2.09
N TYR A 117 22.09 -1.41 -0.97
CA TYR A 117 20.81 -1.88 -0.43
C TYR A 117 19.95 -0.68 0.00
N SER A 118 18.69 -0.67 -0.41
CA SER A 118 17.74 0.36 0.00
C SER A 118 16.34 -0.22 0.18
N VAL A 119 15.58 0.31 1.14
CA VAL A 119 14.16 -0.02 1.34
C VAL A 119 13.33 1.26 1.38
N TYR A 120 12.22 1.28 0.67
CA TYR A 120 11.29 2.41 0.66
C TYR A 120 9.88 1.94 1.02
N ASN A 121 9.14 2.78 1.76
CA ASN A 121 7.69 2.68 1.82
C ASN A 121 7.12 3.22 0.51
N ILE A 122 6.13 2.53 -0.04
CA ILE A 122 5.37 2.97 -1.21
C ILE A 122 3.88 3.01 -0.85
N GLY A 123 3.31 4.21 -0.92
CA GLY A 123 1.96 4.53 -0.46
C GLY A 123 1.55 5.95 -0.87
N ASN A 124 0.34 6.38 -0.49
CA ASN A 124 -0.20 7.69 -0.82
C ASN A 124 0.23 8.77 0.19
N SER A 125 0.53 8.37 1.44
CA SER A 125 0.87 9.29 2.55
C SER A 125 -0.23 10.29 2.92
N GLN A 126 -1.42 10.14 2.34
CA GLN A 126 -2.62 10.90 2.66
C GLN A 126 -3.73 9.90 3.02
N PRO A 127 -3.79 9.47 4.29
CA PRO A 127 -4.83 8.54 4.71
C PRO A 127 -6.21 9.20 4.59
N VAL A 128 -7.16 8.47 4.01
CA VAL A 128 -8.54 8.91 3.83
C VAL A 128 -9.46 7.95 4.59
N LYS A 129 -10.56 8.47 5.15
CA LYS A 129 -11.56 7.63 5.82
C LYS A 129 -12.10 6.58 4.85
N LEU A 130 -12.32 5.36 5.35
CA LEU A 130 -12.93 4.27 4.59
C LEU A 130 -14.26 4.69 3.95
N MET A 131 -15.04 5.51 4.67
CA MET A 131 -16.32 6.04 4.19
C MET A 131 -16.21 6.81 2.87
N VAL A 132 -15.12 7.54 2.62
CA VAL A 132 -14.93 8.26 1.35
C VAL A 132 -14.84 7.30 0.16
N TYR A 133 -14.24 6.12 0.35
CA TYR A 133 -14.20 5.09 -0.69
C TYR A 133 -15.57 4.45 -0.92
N ILE A 134 -16.35 4.28 0.16
CA ILE A 134 -17.71 3.74 0.08
C ILE A 134 -18.62 4.74 -0.64
N GLU A 135 -18.59 6.02 -0.28
CA GLU A 135 -19.34 7.08 -0.95
C GLU A 135 -18.97 7.17 -2.44
N ALA A 136 -17.66 7.13 -2.77
CA ALA A 136 -17.22 7.11 -4.16
C ALA A 136 -17.71 5.86 -4.93
N LEU A 137 -17.85 4.70 -4.26
CA LEU A 137 -18.44 3.50 -4.84
C LEU A 137 -19.95 3.67 -5.05
N GLU A 138 -20.66 4.23 -4.06
CA GLU A 138 -22.10 4.49 -4.15
C GLU A 138 -22.41 5.40 -5.33
N ASP A 139 -21.63 6.47 -5.50
CA ASP A 139 -21.73 7.40 -6.64
C ASP A 139 -21.43 6.71 -7.98
N ALA A 140 -20.36 5.92 -8.04
CA ALA A 140 -19.94 5.25 -9.28
C ALA A 140 -20.88 4.10 -9.70
N LEU A 141 -21.50 3.42 -8.74
CA LEU A 141 -22.43 2.32 -8.99
C LEU A 141 -23.88 2.80 -9.12
N GLY A 142 -24.22 3.99 -8.58
CA GLY A 142 -25.59 4.45 -8.45
C GLY A 142 -26.41 3.64 -7.43
N ILE A 143 -25.75 3.03 -6.44
CA ILE A 143 -26.35 2.14 -5.45
C ILE A 143 -25.93 2.62 -4.06
N GLN A 144 -26.89 2.86 -3.16
CA GLN A 144 -26.59 3.14 -1.76
C GLN A 144 -26.22 1.84 -1.03
N ALA A 145 -25.06 1.81 -0.37
CA ALA A 145 -24.60 0.61 0.31
C ALA A 145 -25.35 0.42 1.63
N GLU A 146 -25.90 -0.79 1.83
CA GLU A 146 -26.35 -1.23 3.15
C GLU A 146 -25.14 -1.62 4.01
N LYS A 147 -25.01 -1.01 5.19
CA LYS A 147 -23.80 -1.10 6.02
C LYS A 147 -24.10 -1.84 7.33
N ASN A 148 -23.32 -2.86 7.64
CA ASN A 148 -23.24 -3.44 8.98
C ASN A 148 -22.10 -2.74 9.72
N LEU A 149 -22.42 -1.86 10.65
CA LEU A 149 -21.41 -1.21 11.49
C LEU A 149 -20.96 -2.17 12.59
N LEU A 150 -19.70 -2.59 12.54
CA LEU A 150 -19.12 -3.57 13.46
C LEU A 150 -18.07 -2.90 14.37
N PRO A 151 -17.87 -3.42 15.60
CA PRO A 151 -16.78 -2.97 16.46
C PRO A 151 -15.42 -3.26 15.81
N MET A 152 -14.38 -2.57 16.28
CA MET A 152 -13.01 -2.78 15.80
C MET A 152 -12.55 -4.22 16.09
N GLN A 153 -11.86 -4.85 15.13
CA GLN A 153 -11.34 -6.20 15.33
C GLN A 153 -10.03 -6.19 16.12
N PRO A 154 -9.78 -7.20 16.97
CA PRO A 154 -8.48 -7.37 17.59
C PRO A 154 -7.37 -7.48 16.54
N GLY A 155 -6.38 -6.59 16.60
CA GLY A 155 -5.25 -6.54 15.66
C GLY A 155 -5.43 -5.57 14.48
N ASP A 156 -6.60 -4.95 14.31
CA ASP A 156 -6.76 -3.82 13.39
C ASP A 156 -6.05 -2.58 13.95
N VAL A 157 -5.65 -1.68 13.05
CA VAL A 157 -5.11 -0.36 13.37
C VAL A 157 -6.07 0.73 12.91
N LEU A 158 -6.21 1.77 13.74
CA LEU A 158 -7.10 2.91 13.47
C LEU A 158 -6.66 3.68 12.22
N GLU A 159 -5.34 3.86 12.10
CA GLU A 159 -4.71 4.60 11.02
C GLU A 159 -3.52 3.81 10.48
N THR A 160 -3.49 3.71 9.16
CA THR A 160 -2.29 3.30 8.42
C THR A 160 -1.86 4.52 7.60
N SER A 161 -0.62 4.97 7.78
CA SER A 161 -0.03 6.03 6.96
C SER A 161 1.41 5.65 6.64
N ALA A 162 1.75 5.69 5.35
CA ALA A 162 3.10 5.45 4.90
C ALA A 162 3.90 6.75 4.97
N ASP A 163 5.03 6.78 5.69
CA ASP A 163 6.03 7.82 5.46
C ASP A 163 6.79 7.48 4.18
N THR A 164 6.52 8.25 3.10
CA THR A 164 7.11 8.06 1.76
C THR A 164 8.12 9.14 1.41
N GLN A 165 8.57 9.96 2.37
CA GLN A 165 9.51 11.06 2.06
C GLN A 165 10.80 10.56 1.41
N ALA A 166 11.33 9.42 1.86
CA ALA A 166 12.52 8.81 1.27
C ALA A 166 12.32 8.44 -0.20
N LEU A 167 11.16 7.86 -0.54
CA LEU A 167 10.82 7.54 -1.93
C LEU A 167 10.65 8.81 -2.76
N TYR A 168 9.94 9.81 -2.24
CA TYR A 168 9.80 11.09 -2.92
C TYR A 168 11.14 11.74 -3.24
N ARG A 169 12.11 11.72 -2.31
CA ARG A 169 13.47 12.22 -2.55
C ARG A 169 14.18 11.44 -3.66
N ALA A 170 13.95 10.14 -3.77
CA ALA A 170 14.58 9.28 -4.77
C ALA A 170 14.03 9.48 -6.18
N ILE A 171 12.70 9.63 -6.35
CA ILE A 171 12.04 9.61 -7.68
C ILE A 171 11.24 10.87 -8.02
N ALA A 172 11.22 11.87 -7.13
CA ALA A 172 10.49 13.12 -7.28
C ALA A 172 9.02 12.95 -7.70
N PHE A 173 8.37 11.92 -7.15
CA PHE A 173 6.99 11.54 -7.47
C PHE A 173 6.18 11.30 -6.20
N LYS A 174 4.91 11.73 -6.23
CA LYS A 174 3.89 11.41 -5.24
C LYS A 174 2.64 10.95 -5.99
N PRO A 175 1.86 10.01 -5.44
CA PRO A 175 0.58 9.62 -6.03
C PRO A 175 -0.33 10.82 -6.29
N GLN A 176 -1.00 10.80 -7.44
CA GLN A 176 -1.77 11.94 -7.94
C GLN A 176 -3.25 11.61 -8.15
N THR A 177 -3.63 10.34 -8.12
CA THR A 177 -5.00 9.92 -8.44
C THR A 177 -5.96 10.22 -7.29
N PRO A 178 -6.96 11.11 -7.48
CA PRO A 178 -8.00 11.32 -6.49
C PRO A 178 -8.83 10.05 -6.27
N VAL A 179 -9.29 9.82 -5.03
CA VAL A 179 -10.09 8.63 -4.68
C VAL A 179 -11.30 8.47 -5.60
N THR A 180 -12.05 9.55 -5.85
CA THR A 180 -13.23 9.53 -6.71
C THR A 180 -12.92 9.09 -8.14
N GLU A 181 -11.78 9.49 -8.69
CA GLU A 181 -11.34 9.10 -10.03
C GLU A 181 -10.87 7.65 -10.06
N GLY A 182 -10.02 7.24 -9.11
CA GLY A 182 -9.52 5.87 -9.02
C GLY A 182 -10.67 4.85 -8.84
N VAL A 183 -11.65 5.18 -8.00
CA VAL A 183 -12.85 4.35 -7.77
C VAL A 183 -13.72 4.28 -9.03
N LYS A 184 -13.96 5.39 -9.73
CA LYS A 184 -14.71 5.39 -11.00
C LYS A 184 -14.06 4.48 -12.04
N ARG A 185 -12.74 4.56 -12.20
CA ARG A 185 -11.99 3.69 -13.12
C ARG A 185 -12.09 2.22 -12.72
N PHE A 186 -11.98 1.93 -11.43
CA PHE A 186 -12.15 0.58 -10.90
C PHE A 186 -13.55 0.02 -11.19
N VAL A 187 -14.62 0.78 -10.88
CA VAL A 187 -16.00 0.36 -11.13
C VAL A 187 -16.25 0.15 -12.62
N LYS A 188 -15.77 1.07 -13.47
CA LYS A 188 -15.87 0.91 -14.93
C LYS A 188 -15.25 -0.42 -15.37
N TRP A 189 -14.01 -0.67 -14.96
CA TRP A 189 -13.33 -1.93 -15.27
C TRP A 189 -14.13 -3.14 -14.76
N TYR A 190 -14.63 -3.09 -13.52
CA TYR A 190 -15.36 -4.19 -12.91
C TYR A 190 -16.61 -4.54 -13.73
N ARG A 191 -17.40 -3.54 -14.10
CA ARG A 191 -18.63 -3.70 -14.89
C ARG A 191 -18.34 -4.24 -16.27
N ASP A 192 -17.32 -3.71 -16.93
CA ASP A 192 -16.88 -4.17 -18.26
C ASP A 192 -16.38 -5.63 -18.21
N TYR A 193 -15.60 -5.99 -17.18
CA TYR A 193 -15.01 -7.31 -17.07
C TYR A 193 -16.02 -8.40 -16.65
N TYR A 194 -16.90 -8.08 -15.69
CA TYR A 194 -17.90 -9.01 -15.15
C TYR A 194 -19.27 -8.93 -15.84
N GLN A 195 -19.46 -7.98 -16.77
CA GLN A 195 -20.72 -7.76 -17.50
C GLN A 195 -21.92 -7.53 -16.56
N ARG A 196 -21.76 -6.60 -15.61
CA ARG A 196 -22.76 -6.21 -14.60
C ARG A 196 -23.05 -4.71 -14.62
#